data_AF-A0A397VNV0-F1
#
_entry.id   AF-A0A397VNV0-F1
#
_cell.length_a   1.000
_cell.length_b   1.000
_cell.length_c   1.000
_cell.angle_alpha   90.00
_cell.angle_beta   90.00
_cell.angle_gamma   90.00
#
_symmetry.space_group_name_H-M   'P 1'
#
loop_
_entity.id
_entity.type
_entity.pdbx_description
1 polymer ?
#
loop_
_entity_poly.entity_id
_entity_poly.type
_entity_poly.pdbx_seq_one_letter_code
_entity_poly.pdbx_strand_id
1 'polypeptide(L)'
;MHHNQNELTHYSQISESEEVKPILRYSGEDYLGIPTRNDIVRENENGSTSILERALANQKNIPFMPTDIEESNEYINGTPYYILRLYGPLINGQKAAVTITSIKIFFDIRIPDNKDIYLFEVEIKNILANEKDDKEKAVDLSKIKIEHIKAFSIRGYHTEKKSYLRIYTTNTFQRKIAFNIIQKHNLETASDDHSTYYRKVAREYGISLTG
;
A
#
# COMPACT_ATOMS: atom_id res chain seq x y z
N MET A 1 61.51 21.07 36.81
CA MET A 1 60.62 20.02 37.36
C MET A 1 59.19 20.52 37.17
N HIS A 2 58.59 20.22 36.00
CA HIS A 2 57.40 19.33 35.84
C HIS A 2 56.18 19.83 36.64
N HIS A 3 55.24 20.55 35.99
CA HIS A 3 54.09 20.10 35.14
C HIS A 3 52.81 20.03 35.98
N ASN A 4 51.89 21.01 35.83
CA ASN A 4 50.71 21.07 34.93
C ASN A 4 49.44 20.80 35.77
N GLN A 5 48.58 21.79 36.04
CA GLN A 5 47.61 22.48 35.17
C GLN A 5 46.33 21.68 34.88
N ASN A 6 45.20 22.37 35.10
CA ASN A 6 43.89 22.34 34.42
C ASN A 6 42.71 22.10 35.37
N GLU A 7 41.60 22.84 35.31
CA GLU A 7 41.26 24.13 34.70
C GLU A 7 39.88 24.53 35.27
N LEU A 8 39.65 25.83 35.42
CA LEU A 8 38.38 26.44 35.80
C LEU A 8 37.41 26.40 34.61
N THR A 9 36.11 26.29 34.86
CA THR A 9 35.13 27.22 34.26
C THR A 9 33.84 27.28 35.10
N HIS A 10 33.57 28.47 35.61
CA HIS A 10 32.31 28.97 36.14
C HIS A 10 31.39 29.39 34.98
N TYR A 11 30.10 29.04 35.02
CA TYR A 11 29.00 29.79 34.35
C TYR A 11 27.71 29.52 35.16
N SER A 12 27.28 30.49 35.99
CA SER A 12 26.23 31.48 35.73
C SER A 12 24.80 30.92 35.83
N GLN A 13 24.12 31.30 36.91
CA GLN A 13 22.67 31.10 37.11
C GLN A 13 21.89 31.75 35.96
N ILE A 14 21.10 30.95 35.25
CA ILE A 14 20.02 31.40 34.38
C ILE A 14 18.74 30.83 34.98
N SER A 15 17.84 31.72 35.37
CA SER A 15 16.49 31.40 35.82
C SER A 15 15.66 30.96 34.62
N GLU A 16 15.35 29.67 34.53
CA GLU A 16 14.33 29.15 33.62
C GLU A 16 12.98 29.21 34.34
N SER A 17 12.09 30.10 33.87
CA SER A 17 10.67 30.04 34.22
C SER A 17 10.08 28.82 33.55
N GLU A 18 9.92 27.72 34.30
CA GLU A 18 9.17 26.55 33.85
C GLU A 18 7.73 26.95 33.58
N GLU A 19 7.39 27.11 32.30
CA GLU A 19 6.01 27.11 31.84
C GLU A 19 5.44 25.72 32.12
N VAL A 20 4.72 25.58 33.24
CA VAL A 20 4.08 24.32 33.66
C VAL A 20 3.03 23.97 32.62
N LYS A 21 3.42 23.19 31.60
CA LYS A 21 2.48 22.52 30.71
C LYS A 21 1.62 21.60 31.57
N PRO A 22 0.28 21.78 31.63
CA PRO A 22 -0.56 20.92 32.42
C PRO A 22 -0.40 19.49 31.92
N ILE A 23 0.02 18.61 32.82
CA ILE A 23 0.02 17.17 32.59
C ILE A 23 -1.45 16.77 32.44
N LEU A 24 -1.89 16.58 31.19
CA LEU A 24 -3.19 16.00 30.86
C LEU A 24 -3.21 14.56 31.37
N ARG A 25 -3.70 14.36 32.59
CA ARG A 25 -4.02 13.03 33.10
C ARG A 25 -5.32 12.58 32.45
N TYR A 26 -5.30 11.41 31.82
CA TYR A 26 -6.47 10.80 31.22
C TYR A 26 -7.40 10.30 32.35
N SER A 27 -8.18 11.21 32.93
CA SER A 27 -9.10 10.94 34.05
C SER A 27 -10.48 10.46 33.59
N GLY A 28 -10.65 10.13 32.31
CA GLY A 28 -11.91 9.62 31.76
C GLY A 28 -13.01 10.69 31.60
N GLU A 29 -12.69 11.97 31.74
CA GLU A 29 -13.65 13.04 31.40
C GLU A 29 -13.52 13.48 29.93
N ASP A 30 -14.61 14.06 29.43
CA ASP A 30 -14.86 14.39 28.03
C ASP A 30 -14.10 15.65 27.58
N TYR A 31 -12.77 15.55 27.51
CA TYR A 31 -11.90 16.67 27.12
C TYR A 31 -11.71 16.79 25.60
N LEU A 32 -12.24 15.85 24.80
CA LEU A 32 -11.85 15.71 23.39
C LEU A 32 -13.05 15.63 22.40
N GLY A 33 -14.29 15.74 22.86
CA GLY A 33 -15.47 15.51 22.00
C GLY A 33 -15.52 14.09 21.47
N ILE A 34 -14.95 13.15 22.23
CA ILE A 34 -14.90 11.73 21.92
C ILE A 34 -16.12 11.10 22.61
N PRO A 35 -16.91 10.27 21.91
CA PRO A 35 -18.10 9.64 22.48
C PRO A 35 -17.79 9.01 23.84
N THR A 36 -18.62 9.30 24.84
CA THR A 36 -18.45 8.69 26.15
C THR A 36 -18.72 7.18 26.05
N ARG A 37 -18.26 6.40 27.03
CA ARG A 37 -18.60 4.98 27.11
C ARG A 37 -20.11 4.75 27.02
N ASN A 38 -20.90 5.62 27.65
CA ASN A 38 -22.35 5.51 27.65
C ASN A 38 -22.92 5.82 26.26
N ASP A 39 -22.35 6.75 25.50
CA ASP A 39 -22.79 7.01 24.12
C ASP A 39 -22.54 5.80 23.22
N ILE A 40 -21.38 5.14 23.38
CA ILE A 40 -21.04 3.89 22.68
C ILE A 40 -22.01 2.76 23.07
N VAL A 41 -22.33 2.64 24.37
CA VAL A 41 -23.27 1.61 24.85
C VAL A 41 -24.69 1.89 24.35
N ARG A 42 -25.14 3.15 24.35
CA ARG A 42 -26.47 3.57 23.85
C ARG A 42 -26.63 3.31 22.36
N GLU A 43 -25.59 3.58 21.56
CA GLU A 43 -25.60 3.26 20.13
C GLU A 43 -25.77 1.75 19.89
N ASN A 44 -25.22 0.93 20.79
CA ASN A 44 -25.28 -0.53 20.76
C ASN A 44 -26.45 -1.14 21.55
N GLU A 45 -27.40 -0.35 22.07
CA GLU A 45 -28.53 -0.86 22.88
C GLU A 45 -29.40 -1.89 22.16
N ASN A 46 -29.51 -1.80 20.83
CA ASN A 46 -30.25 -2.78 20.02
C ASN A 46 -29.42 -4.05 19.69
N GLY A 47 -28.20 -4.16 20.21
CA GLY A 47 -27.24 -5.22 19.89
C GLY A 47 -26.53 -5.00 18.54
N SER A 48 -25.26 -5.39 18.47
CA SER A 48 -24.41 -5.25 17.27
C SER A 48 -24.96 -5.97 16.03
N THR A 49 -25.74 -7.04 16.22
CA THR A 49 -26.41 -7.76 15.13
C THR A 49 -27.48 -6.90 14.45
N SER A 50 -28.33 -6.19 15.20
CA SER A 50 -29.38 -5.37 14.59
C SER A 50 -28.81 -4.15 13.85
N ILE A 51 -27.68 -3.62 14.33
CA ILE A 51 -26.91 -2.57 13.62
C ILE A 51 -26.42 -3.10 12.28
N LEU A 52 -25.83 -4.29 12.26
CA LEU A 52 -25.35 -4.93 11.04
C LEU A 52 -26.51 -5.21 10.07
N GLU A 53 -27.60 -5.81 10.53
CA GLU A 53 -28.78 -6.10 9.71
C GLU A 53 -29.39 -4.83 9.13
N ARG A 54 -29.49 -3.76 9.92
CA ARG A 54 -29.95 -2.45 9.45
C ARG A 54 -28.99 -1.87 8.42
N ALA A 55 -27.68 -1.99 8.62
CA ALA A 55 -26.68 -1.52 7.65
C ALA A 55 -26.81 -2.28 6.33
N LEU A 56 -26.94 -3.61 6.37
CA LEU A 56 -27.15 -4.46 5.20
C LEU A 56 -28.45 -4.10 4.46
N ALA A 57 -29.58 -4.00 5.18
CA ALA A 57 -30.89 -3.69 4.59
C ALA A 57 -30.92 -2.31 3.93
N ASN A 58 -30.19 -1.34 4.47
CA ASN A 58 -30.10 0.02 3.94
C ASN A 58 -28.88 0.24 3.04
N GLN A 59 -28.12 -0.80 2.69
CA GLN A 59 -26.90 -0.72 1.87
C GLN A 59 -25.91 0.34 2.38
N LYS A 60 -25.80 0.48 3.70
CA LYS A 60 -24.83 1.38 4.33
C LYS A 60 -23.46 0.71 4.40
N ASN A 61 -22.41 1.53 4.50
CA ASN A 61 -21.06 1.05 4.74
C ASN A 61 -20.99 0.23 6.03
N ILE A 62 -20.30 -0.91 5.97
CA ILE A 62 -20.10 -1.81 7.10
C ILE A 62 -18.63 -1.69 7.51
N PRO A 63 -18.33 -1.29 8.77
CA PRO A 63 -16.96 -1.28 9.25
C PRO A 63 -16.42 -2.72 9.27
N PHE A 64 -15.21 -2.88 8.75
CA PHE A 64 -14.55 -4.18 8.63
C PHE A 64 -13.05 -4.00 8.86
N MET A 65 -12.48 -4.85 9.70
CA MET A 65 -11.06 -4.87 10.01
C MET A 65 -10.46 -6.20 9.56
N PRO A 66 -9.67 -6.22 8.48
CA PRO A 66 -9.03 -7.45 8.03
C PRO A 66 -7.99 -7.92 9.05
N THR A 67 -8.02 -9.22 9.35
CA THR A 67 -7.04 -9.93 10.20
C THR A 67 -6.21 -10.93 9.42
N ASP A 68 -6.68 -11.36 8.25
CA ASP A 68 -5.95 -12.26 7.35
C ASP A 68 -6.27 -11.96 5.88
N ILE A 69 -5.35 -12.31 4.98
CA ILE A 69 -5.37 -11.94 3.57
C ILE A 69 -4.95 -13.13 2.72
N GLU A 70 -5.69 -13.35 1.64
CA GLU A 70 -5.37 -14.37 0.64
C GLU A 70 -5.45 -13.77 -0.76
N GLU A 71 -4.44 -14.02 -1.58
CA GLU A 71 -4.47 -13.72 -3.01
C GLU A 71 -4.48 -15.00 -3.83
N SER A 72 -5.31 -15.05 -4.87
CA SER A 72 -5.39 -16.19 -5.78
C SER A 72 -5.67 -15.75 -7.22
N ASN A 73 -5.40 -16.63 -8.19
CA ASN A 73 -5.86 -16.46 -9.56
C ASN A 73 -6.97 -17.49 -9.81
N GLU A 74 -8.19 -17.01 -10.05
CA GLU A 74 -9.31 -17.86 -10.44
C GLU A 74 -9.55 -17.81 -11.94
N TYR A 75 -10.04 -18.90 -12.51
CA TYR A 75 -10.27 -18.99 -13.96
C TYR A 75 -11.77 -18.98 -14.24
N ILE A 76 -12.22 -17.90 -14.89
CA ILE A 76 -13.59 -17.79 -15.40
C ILE A 76 -13.50 -17.95 -16.92
N ASN A 77 -14.12 -19.00 -17.46
CA ASN A 77 -14.07 -19.35 -18.88
C ASN A 77 -12.64 -19.41 -19.44
N GLY A 78 -11.69 -19.96 -18.66
CA GLY A 78 -10.28 -20.07 -19.04
C GLY A 78 -9.48 -18.76 -18.98
N THR A 79 -10.12 -17.64 -18.64
CA THR A 79 -9.43 -16.36 -18.41
C THR A 79 -9.07 -16.21 -16.94
N PRO A 80 -7.79 -15.94 -16.59
CA PRO A 80 -7.40 -15.74 -15.21
C PRO A 80 -7.89 -14.38 -14.68
N TYR A 81 -8.40 -14.38 -13.46
CA TYR A 81 -8.81 -13.20 -12.69
C TYR A 81 -8.08 -13.21 -11.36
N TYR A 82 -7.45 -12.09 -11.03
CA TYR A 82 -6.89 -11.90 -9.70
C TYR A 82 -8.01 -11.67 -8.68
N ILE A 83 -7.94 -12.39 -7.58
CA ILE A 83 -8.85 -12.24 -6.45
C ILE A 83 -8.05 -11.96 -5.20
N LEU A 84 -8.47 -10.92 -4.48
CA LEU A 84 -8.01 -10.60 -3.14
C LEU A 84 -9.12 -10.88 -2.14
N ARG A 85 -8.89 -11.80 -1.20
CA ARG A 85 -9.80 -12.07 -0.10
C ARG A 85 -9.25 -11.46 1.18
N LEU A 86 -10.10 -10.75 1.89
CA LEU A 86 -9.82 -10.21 3.21
C LEU A 86 -10.72 -10.94 4.22
N TYR A 87 -10.14 -11.49 5.27
CA TYR A 87 -10.86 -12.17 6.34
C TYR A 87 -10.81 -11.35 7.61
N GLY A 88 -11.91 -11.27 8.34
CA GLY A 88 -11.97 -10.51 9.58
C GLY A 88 -13.32 -10.61 10.29
N PRO A 89 -13.41 -10.19 11.56
CA PRO A 89 -14.66 -10.13 12.27
C PRO A 89 -15.49 -8.90 11.85
N LEU A 90 -16.82 -9.04 11.88
CA LEU A 90 -17.76 -7.93 11.84
C LEU A 90 -17.99 -7.37 13.25
N ILE A 91 -18.72 -6.25 13.34
CA ILE A 91 -19.08 -5.58 14.61
C ILE A 91 -19.78 -6.52 15.61
N ASN A 92 -20.45 -7.57 15.15
CA ASN A 92 -21.12 -8.57 15.99
C ASN A 92 -20.28 -9.82 16.28
N GLY A 93 -19.00 -9.84 15.89
CA GLY A 93 -18.08 -10.95 16.08
C GLY A 93 -18.20 -12.09 15.06
N GLN A 94 -19.14 -12.02 14.11
CA GLN A 94 -19.21 -13.00 13.03
C GLN A 94 -18.01 -12.89 12.10
N LYS A 95 -17.52 -14.02 11.60
CA LYS A 95 -16.45 -14.04 10.60
C LYS A 95 -17.01 -13.61 9.24
N ALA A 96 -16.33 -12.71 8.57
CA ALA A 96 -16.61 -12.29 7.21
C ALA A 96 -15.40 -12.52 6.30
N ALA A 97 -15.70 -12.78 5.02
CA ALA A 97 -14.74 -12.83 3.93
C ALA A 97 -15.18 -11.82 2.87
N VAL A 98 -14.37 -10.78 2.67
CA VAL A 98 -14.59 -9.76 1.64
C VAL A 98 -13.77 -10.15 0.42
N THR A 99 -14.44 -10.45 -0.69
CA THR A 99 -13.80 -10.83 -1.95
C THR A 99 -13.77 -9.62 -2.89
N ILE A 100 -12.57 -9.17 -3.23
CA ILE A 100 -12.34 -8.05 -4.16
C ILE A 100 -11.88 -8.63 -5.49
N THR A 101 -12.65 -8.34 -6.54
CA THR A 101 -12.44 -8.81 -7.91
C THR A 101 -12.12 -7.64 -8.84
N SER A 102 -11.91 -7.92 -10.13
CA SER A 102 -11.65 -6.90 -11.16
C SER A 102 -10.40 -6.04 -10.91
N ILE A 103 -9.44 -6.57 -10.14
CA ILE A 103 -8.13 -5.97 -9.93
C ILE A 103 -7.27 -6.25 -11.16
N LYS A 104 -6.76 -5.19 -11.79
CA LYS A 104 -5.85 -5.33 -12.93
C LYS A 104 -4.45 -5.64 -12.43
N ILE A 105 -3.76 -6.55 -13.11
CA ILE A 105 -2.39 -6.91 -12.77
C ILE A 105 -1.41 -6.11 -13.62
N PHE A 106 -0.57 -5.32 -12.97
CA PHE A 106 0.43 -4.49 -13.64
C PHE A 106 1.66 -4.20 -12.77
N PHE A 107 2.69 -3.64 -13.39
CA PHE A 107 3.80 -2.96 -12.73
C PHE A 107 4.19 -1.72 -13.54
N ASP A 108 4.97 -0.81 -12.93
CA ASP A 108 5.33 0.45 -13.56
C ASP A 108 6.84 0.56 -13.69
N ILE A 109 7.32 1.08 -14.82
CA ILE A 109 8.72 1.33 -15.14
C ILE A 109 8.90 2.83 -15.29
N ARG A 110 9.83 3.44 -14.54
CA ARG A 110 10.12 4.86 -14.64
C ARG A 110 10.76 5.14 -16.00
N ILE A 111 10.28 6.18 -16.67
CA ILE A 111 10.90 6.69 -17.88
C ILE A 111 12.09 7.57 -17.49
N PRO A 112 13.30 7.34 -18.02
CA PRO A 112 14.44 8.22 -17.78
C PRO A 112 14.16 9.65 -18.25
N ASP A 113 14.59 10.64 -17.47
CA ASP A 113 14.24 12.05 -17.72
C ASP A 113 14.78 12.58 -19.08
N ASN A 114 15.76 11.89 -19.66
CA ASN A 114 16.39 12.22 -20.95
C ASN A 114 15.87 11.39 -22.14
N LYS A 115 14.87 10.53 -21.95
CA LYS A 115 14.31 9.68 -23.02
C LYS A 115 12.91 10.13 -23.43
N ASP A 116 12.66 10.07 -24.74
CA ASP A 116 11.30 10.17 -25.27
C ASP A 116 10.47 8.94 -24.86
N ILE A 117 9.20 9.18 -24.55
CA ILE A 117 8.30 8.16 -24.03
C ILE A 117 8.00 7.04 -25.04
N TYR A 118 7.87 7.37 -26.33
CA TYR A 118 7.57 6.40 -27.36
C TYR A 118 8.80 5.58 -27.73
N LEU A 119 9.98 6.22 -27.79
CA LEU A 119 11.24 5.51 -27.97
C LEU A 119 11.51 4.51 -26.84
N PHE A 120 11.25 4.93 -25.59
CA PHE A 120 11.40 4.06 -24.43
C PHE A 120 10.37 2.91 -24.45
N GLU A 121 9.13 3.15 -24.85
CA GLU A 121 8.14 2.07 -25.00
C GLU A 121 8.59 1.00 -26.02
N VAL A 122 9.15 1.43 -27.16
CA VAL A 122 9.69 0.52 -28.17
C VAL A 122 10.85 -0.31 -27.61
N GLU A 123 11.76 0.32 -26.85
CA GLU A 123 12.85 -0.37 -26.15
C GLU A 123 12.33 -1.43 -25.17
N ILE A 124 11.34 -1.09 -24.34
CA ILE A 124 10.72 -2.03 -23.39
C ILE A 124 10.05 -3.20 -24.13
N LYS A 125 9.34 -2.95 -25.23
CA LYS A 125 8.74 -4.01 -26.05
C LYS A 125 9.80 -4.93 -26.64
N ASN A 126 10.91 -4.38 -27.12
CA ASN A 126 12.01 -5.17 -27.68
C ASN A 126 12.69 -6.03 -26.62
N ILE A 127 12.91 -5.51 -25.41
CA ILE A 127 13.44 -6.28 -24.27
C ILE A 127 12.49 -7.44 -23.94
N LEU A 128 11.19 -7.16 -23.76
CA LEU A 128 10.20 -8.19 -23.42
C LEU A 128 9.99 -9.24 -24.53
N ALA A 129 10.28 -8.90 -25.80
CA ALA A 129 10.16 -9.80 -26.94
C ALA A 129 11.32 -10.79 -27.06
N ASN A 130 12.54 -10.32 -26.82
CA ASN A 130 13.74 -11.08 -27.14
C ASN A 130 14.32 -11.82 -25.93
N GLU A 131 13.93 -11.41 -24.73
CA GLU A 131 14.53 -11.93 -23.51
C GLU A 131 13.63 -12.87 -22.73
N LYS A 132 14.28 -13.62 -21.83
CA LYS A 132 13.65 -14.59 -20.95
C LYS A 132 14.05 -14.32 -19.50
N ASP A 133 13.18 -14.71 -18.57
CA ASP A 133 13.52 -14.67 -17.15
C ASP A 133 14.63 -15.69 -16.82
N ASP A 134 15.06 -15.71 -15.56
CA ASP A 134 16.12 -16.63 -15.08
C ASP A 134 15.74 -18.12 -15.18
N LYS A 135 14.47 -18.41 -15.47
CA LYS A 135 13.93 -19.77 -15.63
C LYS A 135 13.61 -20.07 -17.10
N GLU A 136 14.20 -19.30 -18.02
CA GLU A 136 14.01 -19.38 -19.46
C GLU A 136 12.57 -19.21 -19.94
N LYS A 137 11.74 -18.50 -19.16
CA LYS A 137 10.34 -18.23 -19.50
C LYS A 137 10.23 -16.90 -20.22
N ALA A 138 9.42 -16.89 -21.28
CA ALA A 138 9.07 -15.71 -22.05
C ALA A 138 7.70 -15.15 -21.61
N VAL A 139 7.49 -13.87 -21.86
CA VAL A 139 6.20 -13.21 -21.65
C VAL A 139 5.34 -13.34 -22.90
N ASP A 140 4.04 -13.56 -22.73
CA ASP A 140 3.08 -13.52 -23.82
C ASP A 140 2.76 -12.07 -24.21
N LEU A 141 3.54 -11.53 -25.17
CA LEU A 141 3.39 -10.17 -25.67
C LEU A 141 2.00 -9.85 -26.23
N SER A 142 1.31 -10.84 -26.79
CA SER A 142 -0.03 -10.63 -27.39
C SER A 142 -1.07 -10.17 -26.36
N LYS A 143 -0.78 -10.38 -25.07
CA LYS A 143 -1.65 -10.07 -23.95
C LYS A 143 -1.08 -8.97 -23.04
N ILE A 144 0.02 -8.33 -23.41
CA ILE A 144 0.54 -7.16 -22.71
C ILE A 144 -0.15 -5.91 -23.22
N LYS A 145 -0.55 -5.04 -22.30
CA LYS A 145 -0.96 -3.66 -22.60
C LYS A 145 -0.02 -2.70 -21.91
N ILE A 146 0.39 -1.63 -22.59
CA ILE A 146 1.22 -0.56 -22.02
C ILE A 146 0.39 0.71 -21.96
N GLU A 147 0.44 1.42 -20.83
CA GLU A 147 -0.16 2.74 -20.65
C GLU A 147 0.89 3.73 -20.14
N HIS A 148 0.74 5.01 -20.50
CA HIS A 148 1.60 6.09 -20.04
C HIS A 148 0.93 6.79 -18.86
N ILE A 149 1.64 6.91 -17.73
CA ILE A 149 1.08 7.54 -16.53
C ILE A 149 2.07 8.55 -15.94
N LYS A 150 1.55 9.46 -15.11
CA LYS A 150 2.36 10.31 -14.24
C LYS A 150 2.00 10.06 -12.78
N ALA A 151 3.00 9.73 -11.97
CA ALA A 151 2.82 9.39 -10.56
C ALA A 151 3.98 9.91 -9.71
N PHE A 152 3.78 10.02 -8.39
CA PHE A 152 4.87 10.31 -7.47
C PHE A 152 5.77 9.07 -7.33
N SER A 153 7.08 9.30 -7.26
CA SER A 153 8.02 8.22 -7.00
C SER A 153 7.81 7.67 -5.60
N ILE A 154 7.84 6.34 -5.48
CA ILE A 154 7.75 5.63 -4.18
C ILE A 154 9.03 5.87 -3.37
N ARG A 155 10.16 6.02 -4.05
CA ARG A 155 11.46 6.24 -3.42
C ARG A 155 11.75 7.73 -3.35
N GLY A 156 12.06 8.20 -2.15
CA GLY A 156 12.41 9.59 -1.87
C GLY A 156 11.21 10.51 -1.81
N TYR A 157 11.43 11.71 -1.26
CA TYR A 157 10.44 12.77 -1.26
C TYR A 157 10.56 13.55 -2.57
N HIS A 158 9.48 13.57 -3.36
CA HIS A 158 9.41 14.29 -4.62
C HIS A 158 8.17 15.15 -4.67
N THR A 159 8.35 16.45 -4.95
CA THR A 159 7.26 17.42 -5.11
C THR A 159 6.59 17.32 -6.49
N GLU A 160 7.25 16.68 -7.45
CA GLU A 160 6.78 16.55 -8.83
C GLU A 160 6.49 15.08 -9.19
N LYS A 161 5.47 14.90 -10.04
CA LYS A 161 5.15 13.59 -10.61
C LYS A 161 6.13 13.25 -11.73
N LYS A 162 6.62 12.02 -11.73
CA LYS A 162 7.47 11.47 -12.80
C LYS A 162 6.64 10.66 -13.78
N SER A 163 7.16 10.48 -14.99
CA SER A 163 6.52 9.69 -16.04
C SER A 163 6.89 8.19 -15.90
N TYR A 164 5.90 7.32 -16.09
CA TYR A 164 6.07 5.87 -16.05
C TYR A 164 5.36 5.19 -17.22
N LEU A 165 5.89 4.04 -17.62
CA LEU A 165 5.18 3.04 -18.42
C LEU A 165 4.53 2.01 -17.49
N ARG A 166 3.21 1.93 -17.50
CA ARG A 166 2.44 0.91 -16.80
C ARG A 166 2.24 -0.30 -17.70
N ILE A 167 2.82 -1.44 -17.31
CA ILE A 167 2.78 -2.70 -18.04
C ILE A 167 1.71 -3.60 -17.41
N TYR A 168 0.58 -3.77 -18.11
CA TYR A 168 -0.46 -4.71 -17.72
C TYR A 168 -0.17 -6.11 -18.25
N THR A 169 -0.51 -7.10 -17.44
CA THR A 169 -0.36 -8.53 -17.75
C THR A 169 -1.62 -9.29 -17.36
N THR A 170 -1.76 -10.51 -17.84
CA THR A 170 -2.96 -11.33 -17.63
C THR A 170 -3.07 -11.93 -16.24
N ASN A 171 -1.95 -12.35 -15.65
CA ASN A 171 -1.90 -12.99 -14.35
C ASN A 171 -0.59 -12.65 -13.61
N THR A 172 -0.55 -12.95 -12.31
CA THR A 172 0.61 -12.60 -11.46
C THR A 172 1.89 -13.31 -11.89
N PHE A 173 1.77 -14.45 -12.58
CA PHE A 173 2.90 -15.20 -13.12
C PHE A 173 3.53 -14.50 -14.32
N GLN A 174 2.73 -14.05 -15.31
CA GLN A 174 3.20 -13.26 -16.44
C GLN A 174 3.80 -11.93 -15.97
N ARG A 175 3.18 -11.27 -14.98
CA ARG A 175 3.77 -10.11 -14.30
C ARG A 175 5.17 -10.41 -13.78
N LYS A 176 5.34 -11.53 -13.06
CA LYS A 176 6.62 -11.91 -12.46
C LYS A 176 7.72 -12.14 -13.51
N ILE A 177 7.39 -12.82 -14.61
CA ILE A 177 8.34 -13.03 -15.71
C ILE A 177 8.75 -11.68 -16.31
N ALA A 178 7.78 -10.86 -16.69
CA ALA A 178 8.04 -9.55 -17.29
C ALA A 178 8.87 -8.65 -16.35
N PHE A 179 8.50 -8.61 -15.08
CA PHE A 179 9.20 -7.85 -14.06
C PHE A 179 10.65 -8.33 -13.89
N ASN A 180 10.89 -9.64 -13.84
CA ASN A 180 12.23 -10.19 -13.73
C ASN A 180 13.11 -9.87 -14.94
N ILE A 181 12.56 -9.94 -16.16
CA ILE A 181 13.28 -9.53 -17.38
C ILE A 181 13.69 -8.07 -17.26
N ILE A 182 12.78 -7.17 -16.91
CA ILE A 182 13.05 -5.72 -16.79
C ILE A 182 14.10 -5.42 -15.71
N GLN A 183 14.09 -6.13 -14.59
CA GLN A 183 15.05 -5.91 -13.51
C GLN A 183 16.50 -6.23 -13.94
N LYS A 184 16.72 -7.12 -14.92
CA LYS A 184 18.07 -7.40 -15.46
C LYS A 184 18.71 -6.19 -16.14
N HIS A 185 17.89 -5.25 -16.62
CA HIS A 185 18.34 -4.04 -17.30
C HIS A 185 18.62 -2.87 -16.35
N ASN A 186 18.58 -3.10 -15.03
CA ASN A 186 18.75 -2.06 -14.00
C ASN A 186 17.80 -0.86 -14.18
N LEU A 187 16.61 -1.11 -14.76
CA LEU A 187 15.58 -0.09 -14.94
C LEU A 187 14.87 0.17 -13.61
N GLU A 188 14.59 1.43 -13.32
CA GLU A 188 13.88 1.80 -12.10
C GLU A 188 12.40 1.42 -12.21
N THR A 189 11.94 0.51 -11.35
CA THR A 189 10.54 0.07 -11.29
C THR A 189 9.84 0.62 -10.05
N ALA A 190 8.54 0.94 -10.20
CA ALA A 190 7.68 1.37 -9.09
C ALA A 190 6.99 0.15 -8.42
N SER A 191 7.65 -1.01 -8.41
CA SER A 191 7.19 -2.24 -7.74
C SER A 191 8.37 -2.83 -7.00
N ASP A 192 8.27 -2.93 -5.68
CA ASP A 192 9.22 -3.61 -4.79
C ASP A 192 8.67 -4.98 -4.31
N ASP A 193 7.46 -5.32 -4.74
CA ASP A 193 6.70 -6.52 -4.37
C ASP A 193 7.01 -7.70 -5.31
N HIS A 194 8.13 -8.37 -5.01
CA HIS A 194 8.61 -9.55 -5.74
C HIS A 194 7.83 -10.83 -5.42
N SER A 195 7.31 -10.95 -4.19
CA SER A 195 6.70 -12.18 -3.68
C SER A 195 5.18 -12.16 -3.66
N THR A 196 4.58 -11.02 -3.30
CA THR A 196 3.14 -10.89 -3.04
C THR A 196 2.57 -9.68 -3.77
N TYR A 197 1.49 -9.87 -4.54
CA TYR A 197 0.93 -8.78 -5.36
C TYR A 197 -0.04 -7.90 -4.57
N TYR A 198 -0.68 -8.43 -3.53
CA TYR A 198 -1.66 -7.71 -2.72
C TYR A 198 -1.13 -6.40 -2.11
N ARG A 199 0.18 -6.27 -1.87
CA ARG A 199 0.78 -5.01 -1.36
C ARG A 199 0.71 -3.88 -2.39
N LYS A 200 0.98 -4.21 -3.65
CA LYS A 200 0.80 -3.29 -4.77
C LYS A 200 -0.67 -2.91 -4.92
N VAL A 201 -1.56 -3.90 -4.83
CA VAL A 201 -3.01 -3.66 -4.89
C VAL A 201 -3.43 -2.70 -3.77
N ALA A 202 -3.02 -2.96 -2.52
CA ALA A 202 -3.37 -2.10 -1.41
C ALA A 202 -2.89 -0.66 -1.59
N ARG A 203 -1.66 -0.47 -2.07
CA ARG A 203 -1.12 0.86 -2.34
C ARG A 203 -1.86 1.58 -3.47
N GLU A 204 -2.16 0.88 -4.57
CA GLU A 204 -2.82 1.50 -5.73
C GLU A 204 -4.29 1.83 -5.44
N TYR A 205 -4.99 0.93 -4.75
CA TYR A 205 -6.43 1.05 -4.51
C TYR A 205 -6.78 1.67 -3.15
N GLY A 206 -5.78 2.03 -2.33
CA GLY A 206 -5.97 2.62 -1.01
C GLY A 206 -6.63 1.66 -0.01
N ILE A 207 -6.37 0.36 -0.12
CA ILE A 207 -6.98 -0.66 0.74
C ILE A 207 -6.14 -0.80 2.01
N SER A 208 -6.76 -0.62 3.17
CA SER A 208 -6.12 -0.96 4.45
C SER A 208 -6.06 -2.46 4.61
N LEU A 209 -4.85 -3.00 4.67
CA LEU A 209 -4.60 -4.44 4.88
C LEU A 209 -4.50 -4.81 6.36
N THR A 210 -4.41 -3.81 7.23
CA THR A 210 -4.39 -3.97 8.69
C THR A 210 -5.34 -2.95 9.32
N GLY A 211 -5.80 -3.26 10.53
CA GLY A 211 -6.40 -2.27 11.45
C GLY A 211 -5.35 -1.38 12.11
#